data_AF-A0A972XR83-F1
#
_entry.id   AF-A0A972XR83-F1
#
_cell.length_a   1.000
_cell.length_b   1.000
_cell.length_c   1.000
_cell.angle_alpha   90.00
_cell.angle_beta   90.00
_cell.angle_gamma   90.00
#
_symmetry.space_group_name_H-M   'P 1'
#
loop_
_entity.id
_entity.type
_entity.pdbx_description
1 polymer ?
#
loop_
_entity_poly.entity_id
_entity_poly.type
_entity_poly.pdbx_seq_one_letter_code
_entity_poly.pdbx_strand_id
1 'polypeptide(L)'
;MKRTITGFINFKKNDYDTKEFHGMHFHACAMSEYGYVPVMPFSVDVEIPDDFNPIPTQAELIKKEIQECKAKASRDLMLLEDKLAKLLCITNEVEA
;
A
#
# COMPACT_ATOMS: atom_id res chain seq x y z
N MET A 1 23.58 5.50 -15.33
CA MET A 1 23.96 4.07 -15.07
C MET A 1 23.04 3.07 -15.80
N LYS A 2 23.58 2.10 -16.58
CA LYS A 2 22.78 1.01 -17.20
C LYS A 2 22.39 -0.07 -16.17
N ARG A 3 21.14 -0.53 -16.21
CA ARG A 3 20.64 -1.63 -15.37
C ARG A 3 19.73 -2.55 -16.18
N THR A 4 19.88 -3.84 -15.97
CA THR A 4 18.95 -4.85 -16.50
C THR A 4 17.88 -5.12 -15.44
N ILE A 5 16.61 -4.95 -15.81
CA ILE A 5 15.46 -5.30 -14.99
C ILE A 5 14.89 -6.59 -15.52
N THR A 6 14.84 -7.62 -14.68
CA THR A 6 14.26 -8.94 -14.98
C THR A 6 12.98 -9.17 -14.21
N GLY A 7 12.04 -9.88 -14.81
CA GLY A 7 10.76 -10.20 -14.19
C GLY A 7 9.87 -11.02 -15.12
N PHE A 8 8.57 -10.93 -14.89
CA PHE A 8 7.55 -11.62 -15.64
C PHE A 8 6.45 -10.65 -16.05
N ILE A 9 5.97 -10.81 -17.28
CA ILE A 9 4.70 -10.27 -17.70
C ILE A 9 3.62 -11.21 -17.16
N ASN A 10 2.73 -10.67 -16.33
CA ASN A 10 1.65 -11.38 -15.69
C ASN A 10 0.30 -10.86 -16.21
N PHE A 11 -0.65 -11.77 -16.33
CA PHE A 11 -2.04 -11.48 -16.69
C PHE A 11 -2.95 -11.83 -15.51
N LYS A 12 -3.94 -11.00 -15.18
CA LYS A 12 -4.83 -11.27 -14.05
C LYS A 12 -5.96 -12.21 -14.49
N LYS A 13 -6.15 -13.33 -13.78
CA LYS A 13 -7.06 -14.42 -14.21
C LYS A 13 -8.49 -13.97 -14.48
N ASN A 14 -9.00 -13.03 -13.68
CA ASN A 14 -10.40 -12.60 -13.74
C ASN A 14 -10.67 -11.56 -14.84
N ASP A 15 -9.62 -11.02 -15.48
CA ASP A 15 -9.75 -9.94 -16.46
C ASP A 15 -9.96 -10.47 -17.89
N TYR A 16 -9.99 -11.81 -18.07
CA TYR A 16 -10.30 -12.45 -19.36
C TYR A 16 -11.81 -12.40 -19.68
N ASP A 17 -12.65 -12.46 -18.64
CA ASP A 17 -14.12 -12.49 -18.78
C ASP A 17 -14.75 -11.08 -18.77
N THR A 18 -13.98 -10.08 -18.37
CA THR A 18 -14.37 -8.67 -18.49
C THR A 18 -14.03 -8.20 -19.89
N LYS A 19 -15.00 -7.67 -20.64
CA LYS A 19 -14.80 -7.08 -21.99
C LYS A 19 -13.82 -5.88 -22.03
N GLU A 20 -13.24 -5.55 -20.89
CA GLU A 20 -12.18 -4.56 -20.73
C GLU A 20 -10.88 -5.31 -20.51
N PHE A 21 -10.02 -5.33 -21.53
CA PHE A 21 -8.67 -5.86 -21.42
C PHE A 21 -7.88 -4.95 -20.48
N HIS A 22 -7.79 -5.30 -19.20
CA HIS A 22 -7.10 -4.49 -18.18
C HIS A 22 -5.56 -4.57 -18.25
N GLY A 23 -5.03 -5.27 -19.24
CA GLY A 23 -3.63 -5.18 -19.64
C GLY A 23 -2.73 -6.24 -19.02
N MET A 24 -1.56 -6.38 -19.63
CA MET A 24 -0.47 -7.19 -19.11
C MET A 24 0.39 -6.35 -18.17
N HIS A 25 0.76 -6.91 -17.01
CA HIS A 25 1.53 -6.19 -15.99
C HIS A 25 2.92 -6.79 -15.81
N PHE A 26 3.96 -5.95 -15.77
CA PHE A 26 5.30 -6.38 -15.42
C PHE A 26 5.45 -6.46 -13.88
N HIS A 27 5.90 -7.60 -13.38
CA HIS A 27 6.29 -7.78 -11.98
C HIS A 27 7.67 -8.42 -11.90
N ALA A 28 8.42 -8.15 -10.82
CA ALA A 28 9.75 -8.72 -10.61
C ALA A 28 9.76 -10.24 -10.44
N CYS A 29 8.60 -10.87 -10.19
CA CYS A 29 8.44 -12.30 -10.02
C CYS A 29 7.12 -12.80 -10.64
N ALA A 30 6.95 -14.12 -10.71
CA ALA A 30 5.69 -14.74 -11.10
C ALA A 30 4.63 -14.53 -9.98
N MET A 31 3.48 -13.96 -10.34
CA MET A 31 2.44 -13.56 -9.38
C MET A 31 1.32 -14.61 -9.25
N SER A 32 1.62 -15.88 -9.51
CA SER A 32 0.64 -16.97 -9.58
C SER A 32 -0.24 -17.10 -8.34
N GLU A 33 0.34 -16.90 -7.15
CA GLU A 33 -0.33 -16.99 -5.85
C GLU A 33 -1.32 -15.83 -5.60
N TYR A 34 -1.18 -14.74 -6.34
CA TYR A 34 -2.00 -13.53 -6.19
C TYR A 34 -3.09 -13.42 -7.26
N GLY A 35 -3.47 -14.53 -7.89
CA GLY A 35 -4.52 -14.56 -8.90
C GLY A 35 -4.07 -14.14 -10.31
N TYR A 36 -2.76 -14.17 -10.58
CA TYR A 36 -2.20 -13.91 -11.90
C TYR A 36 -1.75 -15.19 -12.61
N VAL A 37 -1.52 -15.08 -13.92
CA VAL A 37 -0.90 -16.08 -14.78
C VAL A 37 0.38 -15.46 -15.34
N PRO A 38 1.57 -15.99 -15.03
CA PRO A 38 2.80 -15.55 -15.68
C PRO A 38 2.77 -15.98 -17.15
N VAL A 39 2.79 -15.00 -18.05
CA VAL A 39 2.68 -15.22 -19.51
C VAL A 39 4.06 -15.43 -20.12
N MET A 40 5.03 -14.61 -19.72
CA MET A 40 6.40 -14.74 -20.20
C MET A 40 7.40 -14.09 -19.24
N PRO A 41 8.62 -14.63 -19.11
CA PRO A 41 9.73 -13.89 -18.54
C PRO A 41 10.07 -12.69 -19.42
N PHE A 42 10.48 -11.58 -18.81
CA PHE A 42 10.83 -10.35 -19.50
C PHE A 42 12.08 -9.74 -18.89
N SER A 43 12.96 -9.24 -19.74
CA SER A 43 14.21 -8.59 -19.37
C SER A 43 14.40 -7.36 -20.24
N VAL A 44 14.67 -6.22 -19.63
CA VAL A 44 14.90 -4.96 -20.35
C VAL A 44 16.09 -4.23 -19.75
N ASP A 45 16.94 -3.72 -20.64
CA ASP A 45 18.03 -2.83 -20.27
C ASP A 45 17.52 -1.40 -20.24
N VAL A 46 17.65 -0.74 -19.10
CA VAL A 46 17.26 0.66 -18.90
C VAL A 46 18.48 1.50 -18.55
N GLU A 47 18.49 2.73 -19.07
CA GLU A 47 19.43 3.75 -18.63
C GLU A 47 18.79 4.59 -17.53
N ILE A 48 19.38 4.52 -16.33
CA ILE A 48 18.98 5.37 -15.21
C ILE A 48 19.80 6.67 -15.32
N PRO A 49 19.15 7.84 -15.42
CA PRO A 49 19.83 9.14 -15.39
C PRO A 49 20.69 9.28 -14.14
N ASP A 50 21.87 9.91 -14.24
CA ASP A 50 22.79 10.00 -13.12
C ASP A 50 22.29 10.97 -12.02
N ASP A 51 21.36 11.85 -12.36
CA ASP A 51 20.65 12.76 -11.46
C ASP A 51 19.37 12.15 -10.86
N PHE A 52 19.02 10.90 -11.21
CA PHE A 52 17.86 10.23 -10.65
C PHE A 52 18.05 9.97 -9.15
N ASN A 53 17.22 10.62 -8.32
CA ASN A 53 17.19 10.42 -6.89
C ASN A 53 15.75 10.14 -6.41
N PRO A 54 15.42 8.89 -6.01
CA PRO A 54 14.07 8.54 -5.55
C PRO A 54 13.81 8.93 -4.09
N ILE A 55 14.84 9.32 -3.32
CA ILE A 55 14.75 9.57 -1.88
C ILE A 55 13.70 10.63 -1.51
N PRO A 56 13.59 11.78 -2.20
CA PRO A 56 12.59 12.79 -1.86
C PRO A 56 11.16 12.26 -1.96
N THR A 57 10.84 11.55 -3.03
CA THR A 57 9.52 10.94 -3.23
C THR A 57 9.22 9.90 -2.16
N GLN A 58 10.19 9.04 -1.83
CA GLN A 58 10.04 8.05 -0.75
C GLN A 58 9.84 8.73 0.61
N ALA A 59 10.56 9.81 0.89
CA ALA A 59 10.41 10.57 2.13
C ALA A 59 9.03 11.21 2.25
N GLU A 60 8.47 11.74 1.16
CA GLU A 60 7.11 12.30 1.16
C GLU A 60 6.03 11.23 1.38
N LEU A 61 6.19 10.04 0.78
CA LEU A 61 5.30 8.91 1.04
C LEU A 61 5.32 8.50 2.52
N ILE A 62 6.50 8.35 3.11
CA ILE A 62 6.65 8.01 4.54
C ILE A 62 6.04 9.10 5.42
N LYS A 63 6.27 10.38 5.12
CA LYS A 63 5.65 11.49 5.86
C LYS A 63 4.13 11.41 5.81
N LYS A 64 3.55 11.10 4.64
CA LYS A 64 2.10 10.93 4.48
C LYS A 64 1.58 9.76 5.34
N GLU A 65 2.24 8.61 5.30
CA GLU A 65 1.89 7.46 6.13
C GLU A 65 1.95 7.77 7.63
N ILE A 66 2.97 8.53 8.07
CA ILE A 66 3.07 8.99 9.46
C ILE A 66 1.87 9.86 9.84
N GLN A 67 1.45 10.79 8.98
CA GLN A 67 0.29 11.65 9.26
C GLN A 67 -1.01 10.86 9.33
N GLU A 68 -1.22 9.91 8.42
CA GLU A 68 -2.38 9.02 8.43
C GLU A 68 -2.43 8.17 9.71
N CYS A 69 -1.29 7.60 10.13
CA CYS A 69 -1.17 6.86 11.38
C CYS A 69 -1.46 7.73 12.60
N LYS A 70 -0.93 8.95 12.67
CA LYS A 70 -1.20 9.89 13.76
C LYS A 70 -2.68 10.25 13.84
N ALA A 71 -3.30 10.56 12.70
CA ALA A 71 -4.72 10.89 12.63
C ALA A 71 -5.62 9.72 13.04
N LYS A 72 -5.23 8.48 12.72
CA LYS A 72 -5.93 7.28 13.20
C LYS A 72 -5.77 7.11 14.71
N ALA A 73 -4.53 7.12 15.21
CA ALA A 73 -4.24 6.93 16.63
C ALA A 73 -4.92 8.00 17.51
N SER A 74 -4.94 9.26 17.08
CA SER A 74 -5.62 10.33 17.80
C SER A 74 -7.13 10.10 17.90
N ARG A 75 -7.77 9.63 16.83
CA ARG A 75 -9.20 9.28 16.86
C ARG A 75 -9.48 8.12 17.79
N ASP A 76 -8.65 7.07 17.72
CA ASP A 76 -8.79 5.89 18.57
C ASP A 76 -8.61 6.27 20.05
N LEU A 77 -7.67 7.17 20.36
CA LEU A 77 -7.45 7.70 21.71
C LEU A 77 -8.68 8.46 22.23
N MET A 78 -9.22 9.40 21.43
CA MET A 78 -10.43 10.15 21.82
C MET A 78 -11.62 9.22 22.12
N LEU A 79 -11.79 8.14 21.34
CA LEU A 79 -12.83 7.15 21.59
C LEU A 79 -12.61 6.38 22.90
N LEU A 80 -11.36 6.09 23.26
CA LEU A 80 -11.03 5.43 24.53
C LEU A 80 -11.25 6.37 25.72
N GLU A 81 -10.87 7.64 25.60
CA GLU A 81 -11.08 8.66 26.62
C GLU A 81 -12.58 8.89 26.87
N ASP A 82 -13.41 8.97 25.82
CA ASP A 82 -14.87 9.08 25.94
C ASP A 82 -15.48 7.85 26.65
N LYS A 83 -15.03 6.64 26.30
CA LYS A 83 -15.46 5.41 26.98
C LYS A 83 -15.07 5.41 28.45
N LEU A 84 -13.84 5.83 28.77
CA LEU A 84 -13.37 5.93 30.14
C LEU A 84 -14.17 6.96 30.94
N ALA A 85 -14.39 8.15 30.37
CA ALA A 85 -15.19 9.21 30.99
C ALA A 85 -16.60 8.71 31.29
N LYS A 86 -17.26 8.01 30.35
CA LYS A 86 -18.58 7.41 30.58
C LYS A 86 -18.58 6.42 31.75
N LEU A 87 -17.58 5.55 31.84
CA LEU A 87 -17.46 4.60 32.95
C LEU A 87 -17.26 5.31 34.30
N LEU A 88 -16.41 6.33 34.34
CA LEU A 88 -16.14 7.13 35.55
C LEU A 88 -17.31 8.04 35.94
N CYS A 89 -18.11 8.51 34.99
CA CYS A 89 -19.26 9.37 35.27
C CYS A 89 -20.42 8.57 35.88
N ILE A 90 -20.63 7.32 35.45
CA ILE A 90 -21.63 6.41 36.04
C ILE A 90 -21.35 6.18 37.53
N THR A 91 -20.09 6.17 37.97
CA THR A 91 -19.76 6.02 39.40
C THR A 91 -20.16 7.21 40.27
N ASN A 92 -20.30 8.42 39.71
CA ASN A 92 -20.62 9.62 40.50
C ASN A 92 -22.12 9.92 40.63
N GLU A 93 -23.00 9.19 39.93
CA GLU A 93 -24.46 9.38 40.02
C GLU A 93 -25.12 8.52 41.12
N VAL A 94 -24.38 7.63 41.78
CA VAL A 94 -24.92 6.70 42.80
C VAL A 94 -24.70 7.21 44.24
N GLU A 95 -23.95 8.29 44.43
CA GLU A 95 -23.77 8.95 45.74
C GLU A 95 -24.46 10.34 45.76
N ALA A 96 -25.79 10.34 45.86
CA ALA A 96 -26.58 11.48 46.33
C ALA A 96 -27.89 11.02 46.96
#